data_AF-A0A0D3HFS9-F1
#
_entry.id   AF-A0A0D3HFS9-F1
#
_cell.length_a   1.000
_cell.length_b   1.000
_cell.length_c   1.000
_cell.angle_alpha   90.00
_cell.angle_beta   90.00
_cell.angle_gamma   90.00
#
_symmetry.space_group_name_H-M   'P 1'
#
loop_
_entity.id
_entity.type
_entity.pdbx_description
1 polymer ?
#
loop_
_entity_poly.entity_id
_entity_poly.type
_entity_poly.pdbx_seq_one_letter_code
_entity_poly.pdbx_strand_id
1 'polypeptide(L)'
;MAGAGAGESLDLPVVDLASSDLAAAAKSVRKACVEYGFFYVVNHGAEGLAEKVFGESSKFFEQPLGEKMALLRNRNYLGYTPLGADKLDASSKFKGDLNENYCIGPIRKEGEANESDDGNYGASAHSDYGVLTLVATDGTPGLQICREKDRCPQLWEDVHHIEGSTLHRVVAVGKERYSVAFFLHTNPDLVVQCLESCCSEACPPRFPPIRSGDYLEDRLRARYK
;
A
#
# COMPACT_ATOMS: atom_id res chain seq x y z
N MET A 1 34.12 14.54 -4.15
CA MET A 1 33.33 14.15 -2.96
C MET A 1 32.16 15.12 -2.89
N ALA A 2 31.05 14.78 -3.56
CA ALA A 2 29.86 15.62 -3.59
C ALA A 2 29.01 15.28 -2.36
N GLY A 3 28.69 16.30 -1.57
CA GLY A 3 27.84 16.17 -0.39
C GLY A 3 26.43 15.72 -0.77
N ALA A 4 25.88 14.82 0.02
CA ALA A 4 24.47 14.49 0.00
C ALA A 4 23.67 15.78 0.24
N GLY A 5 22.93 16.23 -0.76
CA GLY A 5 21.94 17.29 -0.56
C GLY A 5 20.91 16.78 0.45
N ALA A 6 20.76 17.50 1.57
CA ALA A 6 19.61 17.33 2.43
C ALA A 6 18.36 17.63 1.58
N GLY A 7 17.63 16.58 1.21
CA GLY A 7 16.37 16.73 0.50
C GLY A 7 15.39 17.54 1.35
N GLU A 8 14.66 18.46 0.73
CA GLU A 8 13.58 19.18 1.41
C GLU A 8 12.61 18.17 2.02
N SER A 9 12.29 18.35 3.31
CA SER A 9 11.32 17.51 4.01
C SER A 9 9.95 17.69 3.38
N LEU A 10 9.36 16.60 2.89
CA LEU A 10 8.01 16.59 2.34
C LEU A 10 7.01 16.90 3.47
N ASP A 11 6.38 18.07 3.44
CA ASP A 11 5.32 18.45 4.38
C ASP A 11 3.97 17.92 3.88
N LEU A 12 3.70 16.64 4.19
CA LEU A 12 2.45 16.00 3.81
C LEU A 12 1.30 16.50 4.69
N PRO A 13 0.08 16.63 4.14
CA PRO A 13 -1.08 17.05 4.92
C PRO A 13 -1.36 16.10 6.09
N VAL A 14 -1.68 16.65 7.26
CA VAL A 14 -2.19 15.90 8.42
C VAL A 14 -3.69 16.15 8.55
N VAL A 15 -4.48 15.08 8.64
CA VAL A 15 -5.94 15.12 8.77
C VAL A 15 -6.33 14.62 10.16
N ASP A 16 -6.98 15.49 10.95
CA ASP A 16 -7.54 15.14 12.25
C ASP A 16 -8.98 14.60 12.08
N LEU A 17 -9.20 13.32 12.38
CA LEU A 17 -10.53 12.68 12.29
C LEU A 17 -11.43 12.94 13.49
N ALA A 18 -10.88 13.45 14.61
CA ALA A 18 -11.66 13.87 15.76
C ALA A 18 -12.11 15.34 15.66
N SER A 19 -11.75 16.03 14.58
CA SER A 19 -12.16 17.41 14.33
C SER A 19 -13.69 17.56 14.37
N SER A 20 -14.16 18.56 15.11
CA SER A 20 -15.58 18.93 15.14
C SER A 20 -16.05 19.64 13.87
N ASP A 21 -15.12 20.18 13.06
CA ASP A 21 -15.41 20.75 11.74
C ASP A 21 -15.20 19.69 10.65
N LEU A 22 -16.24 18.89 10.42
CA LEU A 22 -16.26 17.85 9.40
C LEU A 22 -16.09 18.41 7.98
N ALA A 23 -16.56 19.63 7.72
CA ALA A 23 -16.47 20.23 6.39
C ALA A 23 -15.04 20.64 6.05
N ALA A 24 -14.31 21.22 7.02
CA ALA A 24 -12.89 21.49 6.88
C ALA A 24 -12.08 20.20 6.75
N ALA A 25 -12.34 19.19 7.59
CA ALA A 25 -11.67 17.89 7.51
C ALA A 25 -11.86 17.22 6.14
N ALA A 26 -13.09 17.18 5.63
CA ALA A 26 -13.38 16.62 4.30
C ALA A 26 -12.67 17.39 3.17
N LYS A 27 -12.56 18.73 3.26
CA LYS A 27 -11.79 19.54 2.30
C LYS A 27 -10.30 19.21 2.36
N SER A 28 -9.75 19.02 3.56
CA SER A 28 -8.34 18.65 3.74
C SER A 28 -8.04 17.27 3.15
N VAL A 29 -8.89 16.27 3.41
CA VAL A 29 -8.78 14.93 2.80
C VAL A 29 -8.83 15.04 1.27
N ARG A 30 -9.82 15.74 0.72
CA ARG A 30 -9.95 15.92 -0.73
C ARG A 30 -8.71 16.57 -1.33
N LYS A 31 -8.21 17.65 -0.71
CA LYS A 31 -7.02 18.35 -1.16
C LYS A 31 -5.81 17.42 -1.17
N ALA A 32 -5.61 16.67 -0.08
CA ALA A 32 -4.51 15.74 0.02
C ALA A 32 -4.55 14.63 -1.04
N CYS A 33 -5.70 13.99 -1.22
CA CYS A 33 -5.87 12.96 -2.25
C CYS A 33 -5.62 13.48 -3.67
N VAL A 34 -6.03 14.71 -3.97
CA VAL A 34 -5.91 15.29 -5.32
C VAL A 34 -4.49 15.79 -5.60
N GLU A 35 -3.85 16.43 -4.63
CA GLU A 35 -2.54 17.08 -4.84
C GLU A 35 -1.36 16.15 -4.57
N TYR A 36 -1.47 15.29 -3.56
CA TYR A 36 -0.36 14.45 -3.09
C TYR A 36 -0.62 12.97 -3.35
N GLY A 37 -1.89 12.56 -3.39
CA GLY A 37 -2.30 11.17 -3.27
C GLY A 37 -2.17 10.63 -1.85
N PHE A 38 -1.38 11.27 -0.99
CA PHE A 38 -0.92 10.76 0.30
C PHE A 38 -1.21 11.78 1.41
N PHE A 39 -1.54 11.33 2.61
CA PHE A 39 -1.68 12.18 3.80
C PHE A 39 -1.59 11.37 5.07
N TYR A 40 -1.33 12.07 6.15
CA TYR A 40 -1.39 11.51 7.48
C TYR A 40 -2.74 11.68 8.13
N VAL A 41 -3.08 10.76 9.01
CA VAL A 41 -4.32 10.78 9.78
C VAL A 41 -3.97 10.74 11.26
N VAL A 42 -4.62 11.56 12.09
CA VAL A 42 -4.46 11.56 13.55
C VAL A 42 -5.82 11.52 14.25
N ASN A 43 -5.81 11.14 15.53
CA ASN A 43 -7.01 11.01 16.37
C ASN A 43 -8.10 10.13 15.71
N HIS A 44 -7.67 9.03 15.09
CA HIS A 44 -8.55 8.13 14.36
C HIS A 44 -9.20 7.08 15.29
N GLY A 45 -8.82 7.02 16.56
CA GLY A 45 -9.46 6.17 17.58
C GLY A 45 -9.06 4.70 17.50
N ALA A 46 -7.95 4.40 16.82
CA ALA A 46 -7.43 3.04 16.62
C ALA A 46 -6.01 2.85 17.18
N GLU A 47 -5.49 3.82 17.93
CA GLU A 47 -4.11 3.89 18.42
C GLU A 47 -3.79 2.64 19.27
N GLY A 48 -4.67 2.29 20.22
CA GLY A 48 -4.53 1.10 21.06
C GLY A 48 -4.81 -0.24 20.34
N LEU A 49 -5.42 -0.21 19.15
CA LEU A 49 -5.59 -1.39 18.32
C LEU A 49 -4.32 -1.66 17.50
N ALA A 50 -3.74 -0.62 16.90
CA ALA A 50 -2.52 -0.72 16.11
C ALA A 50 -1.38 -1.36 16.92
N GLU A 51 -1.15 -0.90 18.15
CA GLU A 51 -0.14 -1.46 19.05
C GLU A 51 -0.33 -2.97 19.29
N LYS A 52 -1.57 -3.41 19.54
CA LYS A 52 -1.88 -4.82 19.73
C LYS A 52 -1.64 -5.64 18.47
N VAL A 53 -2.02 -5.11 17.30
CA VAL A 53 -1.78 -5.79 16.02
C VAL A 53 -0.29 -5.92 15.75
N PHE A 54 0.52 -4.90 16.01
CA PHE A 54 1.98 -5.01 15.94
C PHE A 54 2.54 -6.07 16.89
N GLY A 55 2.05 -6.11 18.12
CA GLY A 55 2.45 -7.12 19.10
C GLY A 55 2.17 -8.55 18.63
N GLU A 56 0.99 -8.82 18.08
CA GLU A 56 0.64 -10.15 17.54
C GLU A 56 1.38 -10.44 16.23
N SER A 57 1.61 -9.43 15.40
CA SER A 57 2.40 -9.56 14.16
C SER A 57 3.84 -9.97 14.46
N SER A 58 4.51 -9.34 15.45
CA SER A 58 5.88 -9.68 15.86
C SER A 58 5.96 -11.14 16.29
N LYS A 59 5.04 -11.55 17.18
CA LYS A 59 4.98 -12.94 17.67
C LYS A 59 4.81 -13.97 16.55
N PHE A 60 4.05 -13.64 15.50
CA PHE A 60 3.90 -14.52 14.35
C PHE A 60 5.21 -14.64 13.56
N PHE A 61 5.85 -13.52 13.22
CA PHE A 61 7.06 -13.54 12.38
C PHE A 61 8.30 -14.09 13.12
N GLU A 62 8.31 -14.07 14.45
CA GLU A 62 9.32 -14.72 15.30
C GLU A 62 9.20 -16.26 15.33
N GLN A 63 8.12 -16.85 14.81
CA GLN A 63 7.95 -18.31 14.78
C GLN A 63 8.98 -18.99 13.86
N PRO A 64 9.33 -20.27 14.14
CA PRO A 64 10.17 -21.05 13.24
C PRO A 64 9.61 -21.06 11.81
N LEU A 65 10.50 -21.04 10.82
CA LEU A 65 10.10 -21.00 9.40
C LEU A 65 9.10 -22.12 9.03
N GLY A 66 9.27 -23.32 9.60
CA GLY A 66 8.34 -24.43 9.36
C GLY A 66 6.90 -24.13 9.78
N GLU A 67 6.69 -23.42 10.89
CA GLU A 67 5.36 -23.02 11.37
C GLU A 67 4.74 -21.95 10.46
N LYS A 68 5.55 -20.96 10.04
CA LYS A 68 5.10 -19.93 9.09
C LYS A 68 4.75 -20.52 7.72
N MET A 69 5.58 -21.43 7.22
CA MET A 69 5.38 -22.14 5.95
C MET A 69 4.17 -23.09 5.98
N ALA A 70 3.76 -23.59 7.16
CA ALA A 70 2.52 -24.36 7.27
C ALA A 70 1.27 -23.55 6.94
N LEU A 71 1.37 -22.22 6.98
CA LEU A 71 0.33 -21.26 6.64
C LEU A 71 0.62 -20.54 5.31
N LEU A 72 1.36 -21.18 4.40
CA LEU A 72 1.72 -20.62 3.10
C LEU A 72 0.51 -20.05 2.37
N ARG A 73 0.74 -18.92 1.70
CA ARG A 73 -0.25 -18.19 0.92
C ARG A 73 -1.02 -19.13 0.00
N ASN A 74 -2.34 -19.13 0.15
CA ASN A 74 -3.24 -19.93 -0.65
C ASN A 74 -3.66 -19.22 -1.95
N ARG A 75 -4.53 -19.87 -2.72
CA ARG A 75 -5.01 -19.39 -4.03
C ARG A 75 -5.84 -18.12 -3.98
N ASN A 76 -6.38 -17.77 -2.81
CA ASN A 76 -7.08 -16.50 -2.59
C ASN A 76 -6.12 -15.37 -2.17
N TYR A 77 -4.80 -15.60 -2.29
CA TYR A 77 -3.74 -14.67 -1.87
C TYR A 77 -3.75 -14.40 -0.36
N LEU A 78 -4.27 -15.33 0.45
CA LEU A 78 -4.33 -15.25 1.91
C LEU A 78 -3.33 -16.21 2.55
N GLY A 79 -2.69 -15.81 3.64
CA GLY A 79 -1.66 -16.57 4.33
C GLY A 79 -0.27 -15.96 4.19
N TYR A 80 0.75 -16.76 4.51
CA TYR A 80 2.16 -16.37 4.60
C TYR A 80 2.87 -16.32 3.25
N THR A 81 3.56 -15.24 2.96
CA THR A 81 4.49 -15.10 1.83
C THR A 81 5.92 -15.02 2.39
N PRO A 82 6.83 -15.95 2.03
CA PRO A 82 8.20 -15.94 2.51
C PRO A 82 9.04 -14.83 1.87
N LEU A 83 10.18 -14.55 2.48
CA LEU A 83 11.21 -13.66 1.95
C LEU A 83 11.54 -13.99 0.49
N GLY A 84 11.60 -12.97 -0.36
CA GLY A 84 11.93 -13.11 -1.77
C GLY A 84 10.75 -13.41 -2.68
N ALA A 85 9.63 -13.94 -2.18
CA ALA A 85 8.59 -14.50 -3.04
C ALA A 85 7.69 -13.47 -3.77
N ASP A 86 7.68 -12.20 -3.37
CA ASP A 86 6.97 -11.13 -4.09
C ASP A 86 7.94 -10.28 -4.93
N LYS A 87 7.53 -9.84 -6.12
CA LYS A 87 8.25 -8.84 -6.93
C LYS A 87 7.27 -7.75 -7.41
N LEU A 88 7.14 -6.66 -6.64
CA LEU A 88 6.17 -5.60 -6.92
C LEU A 88 6.54 -4.74 -8.15
N ASP A 89 7.83 -4.48 -8.36
CA ASP A 89 8.35 -3.75 -9.52
C ASP A 89 8.95 -4.73 -10.55
N ALA A 90 8.21 -4.96 -11.64
CA ALA A 90 8.68 -5.81 -12.74
C ALA A 90 9.94 -5.27 -13.44
N SER A 91 10.19 -3.96 -13.38
CA SER A 91 11.37 -3.31 -13.96
C SER A 91 12.61 -3.40 -13.08
N SER A 92 12.43 -3.82 -11.82
CA SER A 92 13.51 -4.07 -10.88
C SER A 92 14.53 -5.06 -11.43
N LYS A 93 15.81 -4.70 -11.30
CA LYS A 93 16.95 -5.60 -11.56
C LYS A 93 17.10 -6.68 -10.50
N PHE A 94 16.41 -6.51 -9.38
CA PHE A 94 16.36 -7.50 -8.33
C PHE A 94 15.28 -8.53 -8.66
N LYS A 95 15.48 -9.73 -8.14
CA LYS A 95 14.68 -10.89 -8.42
C LYS A 95 13.32 -10.92 -7.64
N GLY A 96 13.10 -10.09 -6.60
CA GLY A 96 11.90 -10.06 -5.72
C GLY A 96 12.05 -9.12 -4.52
N ASP A 97 11.39 -9.34 -3.39
CA ASP A 97 11.31 -8.38 -2.27
C ASP A 97 11.92 -8.95 -0.96
N LEU A 98 12.61 -8.12 -0.16
CA LEU A 98 13.17 -8.39 1.18
C LEU A 98 12.11 -8.16 2.27
N ASN A 99 10.90 -8.64 2.04
CA ASN A 99 9.87 -8.75 3.06
C ASN A 99 9.35 -10.17 3.12
N GLU A 100 8.91 -10.56 4.30
CA GLU A 100 7.89 -11.58 4.45
C GLU A 100 6.57 -10.88 4.82
N ASN A 101 5.44 -11.46 4.43
CA ASN A 101 4.13 -10.89 4.71
C ASN A 101 3.11 -11.97 5.07
N TYR A 102 2.04 -11.57 5.74
CA TYR A 102 0.90 -12.44 6.05
C TYR A 102 -0.40 -11.71 5.72
N CYS A 103 -1.16 -12.24 4.77
CA CYS A 103 -2.40 -11.61 4.29
C CYS A 103 -3.64 -12.24 4.93
N ILE A 104 -4.50 -11.40 5.51
CA ILE A 104 -5.78 -11.78 6.11
C ILE A 104 -6.91 -11.11 5.32
N GLY A 105 -7.96 -11.87 5.01
CA GLY A 105 -9.10 -11.35 4.24
C GLY A 105 -10.29 -12.29 4.26
N PRO A 106 -11.42 -11.87 3.68
CA PRO A 106 -12.62 -12.70 3.58
C PRO A 106 -12.38 -13.92 2.70
N ILE A 107 -12.90 -15.08 3.12
CA ILE A 107 -12.79 -16.33 2.35
C ILE A 107 -13.59 -16.19 1.05
N ARG A 108 -12.91 -16.30 -0.10
CA ARG A 108 -13.55 -16.34 -1.43
C ARG A 108 -13.62 -17.79 -1.92
N LYS A 109 -14.61 -18.10 -2.78
CA LYS A 109 -14.72 -19.42 -3.42
C LYS A 109 -13.53 -19.63 -4.36
N GLU A 110 -12.89 -20.80 -4.28
CA GLU A 110 -11.64 -21.11 -4.95
C GLU A 110 -11.75 -21.08 -6.49
N GLY A 111 -10.74 -20.50 -7.14
CA GLY A 111 -10.47 -20.58 -8.59
C GLY A 111 -9.00 -20.98 -8.85
N GLU A 112 -8.71 -21.50 -10.05
CA GLU A 112 -7.47 -22.22 -10.40
C GLU A 112 -6.24 -21.31 -10.67
N ALA A 113 -5.04 -21.90 -10.51
CA ALA A 113 -3.78 -21.29 -10.02
C ALA A 113 -2.72 -20.88 -11.08
N ASN A 114 -1.63 -20.22 -10.61
CA ASN A 114 -0.20 -20.43 -10.98
C ASN A 114 0.75 -19.72 -9.96
N GLU A 115 1.99 -20.22 -9.81
CA GLU A 115 3.05 -19.79 -8.85
C GLU A 115 4.32 -19.24 -9.57
N SER A 116 5.05 -18.28 -8.95
CA SER A 116 6.49 -18.02 -9.24
C SER A 116 7.22 -17.18 -8.15
N ASP A 117 8.57 -17.06 -8.31
CA ASP A 117 9.67 -17.16 -7.31
C ASP A 117 10.68 -15.95 -7.25
N ASP A 118 11.28 -15.77 -6.04
CA ASP A 118 12.54 -15.15 -5.52
C ASP A 118 13.21 -13.83 -6.00
N GLY A 119 13.34 -12.78 -5.11
CA GLY A 119 14.57 -12.16 -4.51
C GLY A 119 15.08 -10.66 -4.72
N ASN A 120 14.90 -9.71 -3.76
CA ASN A 120 15.56 -8.36 -3.48
C ASN A 120 14.99 -6.88 -3.67
N TYR A 121 14.09 -6.41 -2.79
CA TYR A 121 13.79 -4.99 -2.42
C TYR A 121 12.87 -4.97 -1.18
N GLY A 122 12.99 -4.12 -0.16
CA GLY A 122 12.12 -4.19 1.04
C GLY A 122 10.62 -4.32 0.71
N ALA A 123 10.07 -3.40 -0.08
CA ALA A 123 8.89 -3.60 -0.90
C ALA A 123 9.08 -2.74 -2.15
N SER A 124 9.00 -3.33 -3.34
CA SER A 124 9.32 -2.59 -4.57
C SER A 124 8.19 -1.64 -5.02
N ALA A 125 8.51 -0.72 -5.94
CA ALA A 125 7.62 0.37 -6.32
C ALA A 125 6.29 -0.13 -6.93
N HIS A 126 5.15 0.27 -6.35
CA HIS A 126 3.83 -0.14 -6.82
C HIS A 126 2.71 0.83 -6.41
N SER A 127 1.58 0.76 -7.13
CA SER A 127 0.32 1.38 -6.73
C SER A 127 -0.65 0.35 -6.19
N ASP A 128 -1.30 0.69 -5.08
CA ASP A 128 -2.38 -0.11 -4.52
C ASP A 128 -3.58 -0.18 -5.47
N TYR A 129 -4.36 -1.26 -5.34
CA TYR A 129 -5.49 -1.54 -6.24
C TYR A 129 -6.83 -1.07 -5.67
N GLY A 130 -6.89 -0.80 -4.36
CA GLY A 130 -8.10 -0.42 -3.64
C GLY A 130 -8.45 1.06 -3.75
N VAL A 131 -9.41 1.48 -2.92
CA VAL A 131 -9.86 2.89 -2.84
C VAL A 131 -8.99 3.69 -1.88
N LEU A 132 -8.62 3.10 -0.75
CA LEU A 132 -7.77 3.70 0.27
C LEU A 132 -6.94 2.62 0.93
N THR A 133 -5.68 2.93 1.27
CA THR A 133 -4.82 2.06 2.07
C THR A 133 -4.46 2.78 3.35
N LEU A 134 -4.76 2.16 4.49
CA LEU A 134 -4.31 2.63 5.79
C LEU A 134 -3.05 1.86 6.15
N VAL A 135 -1.94 2.57 6.37
CA VAL A 135 -0.65 1.96 6.69
C VAL A 135 -0.20 2.44 8.06
N ALA A 136 -0.11 1.51 9.00
CA ALA A 136 0.56 1.73 10.27
C ALA A 136 2.01 1.26 10.16
N THR A 137 2.95 2.00 10.75
CA THR A 137 4.37 1.64 10.77
C THR A 137 4.93 1.78 12.19
N ASP A 138 5.92 0.98 12.54
CA ASP A 138 6.57 0.98 13.87
C ASP A 138 7.51 2.17 14.15
N GLY A 139 7.42 3.23 13.33
CA GLY A 139 8.34 4.37 13.36
C GLY A 139 9.66 4.18 12.61
N THR A 140 10.01 2.97 12.16
CA THR A 140 11.24 2.74 11.40
C THR A 140 11.14 3.35 9.99
N PRO A 141 12.07 4.26 9.60
CA PRO A 141 12.05 4.90 8.29
C PRO A 141 12.23 3.90 7.13
N GLY A 142 11.87 4.34 5.93
CA GLY A 142 12.11 3.57 4.69
C GLY A 142 11.02 3.73 3.64
N LEU A 143 9.83 4.20 4.03
CA LEU A 143 8.73 4.49 3.13
C LEU A 143 9.06 5.71 2.26
N GLN A 144 8.92 5.58 0.94
CA GLN A 144 9.16 6.67 -0.02
C GLN A 144 8.03 6.75 -1.03
N ILE A 145 7.70 7.96 -1.51
CA ILE A 145 6.67 8.18 -2.53
C ILE A 145 7.24 8.77 -3.81
N CYS A 146 6.50 8.59 -4.92
CA CYS A 146 6.78 9.23 -6.20
C CYS A 146 5.51 9.94 -6.71
N ARG A 147 5.54 11.28 -6.75
CA ARG A 147 4.41 12.12 -7.21
C ARG A 147 4.29 12.12 -8.74
N GLU A 148 5.42 12.23 -9.43
CA GLU A 148 5.50 12.27 -10.89
C GLU A 148 5.88 10.90 -11.46
N LYS A 149 4.95 9.95 -11.45
CA LYS A 149 5.22 8.55 -11.85
C LYS A 149 5.83 8.40 -13.25
N ASP A 150 5.48 9.31 -14.18
CA ASP A 150 5.85 9.25 -15.59
C ASP A 150 7.17 10.02 -15.89
N ARG A 151 7.75 10.70 -14.90
CA ARG A 151 9.01 11.45 -15.05
C ARG A 151 10.22 10.51 -15.11
N CYS A 152 11.23 10.89 -15.90
CA CYS A 152 12.51 10.17 -15.99
C CYS A 152 13.71 11.11 -15.77
N PRO A 153 14.58 10.90 -14.75
CA PRO A 153 14.44 9.89 -13.70
C PRO A 153 13.29 10.22 -12.75
N GLN A 154 12.64 9.19 -12.21
CA GLN A 154 11.65 9.35 -11.15
C GLN A 154 12.32 9.98 -9.91
N LEU A 155 11.68 10.99 -9.35
CA LEU A 155 12.06 11.54 -8.06
C LEU A 155 11.32 10.80 -6.95
N TRP A 156 12.09 10.37 -5.96
CA TRP A 156 11.60 9.66 -4.78
C TRP A 156 11.80 10.53 -3.55
N GLU A 157 10.76 10.67 -2.75
CA GLU A 157 10.74 11.54 -1.58
C GLU A 157 10.47 10.69 -0.34
N ASP A 158 11.29 10.87 0.70
CA ASP A 158 11.13 10.14 1.96
C ASP A 158 9.84 10.57 2.66
N VAL A 159 9.03 9.58 3.03
CA VAL A 159 7.88 9.75 3.89
C VAL A 159 8.35 9.51 5.32
N HIS A 160 8.56 10.59 6.05
CA HIS A 160 8.83 10.51 7.49
C HIS A 160 7.67 9.81 8.19
N HIS A 161 7.90 9.00 9.22
CA HIS A 161 6.79 8.36 9.92
C HIS A 161 5.86 9.41 10.54
N ILE A 162 4.64 9.43 10.01
CA ILE A 162 3.38 9.96 10.51
C ILE A 162 2.32 9.00 9.85
N GLU A 163 1.10 8.81 10.35
CA GLU A 163 0.23 7.64 9.99
C GLU A 163 -0.50 7.67 8.60
N GLY A 164 -0.38 6.66 7.70
CA GLY A 164 -1.26 6.39 6.51
C GLY A 164 -0.73 6.77 5.08
N SER A 165 -0.96 5.99 3.99
CA SER A 165 -0.10 6.08 2.76
C SER A 165 -0.60 5.56 1.38
N THR A 166 -0.16 6.21 0.28
CA THR A 166 -0.22 5.85 -1.18
C THR A 166 1.13 5.62 -1.88
N LEU A 167 1.13 5.25 -3.18
CA LEU A 167 2.23 4.83 -4.07
C LEU A 167 3.65 4.95 -3.51
N HIS A 168 4.12 3.80 -3.04
CA HIS A 168 5.24 3.78 -2.15
C HIS A 168 6.18 2.62 -2.43
N ARG A 169 7.41 2.79 -1.96
CA ARG A 169 8.35 1.69 -1.80
C ARG A 169 8.94 1.75 -0.41
N VAL A 170 9.50 0.62 0.03
CA VAL A 170 10.27 0.55 1.27
C VAL A 170 11.73 0.24 0.94
N VAL A 171 12.64 1.15 1.30
CA VAL A 171 14.09 0.95 1.17
C VAL A 171 14.62 0.29 2.46
N ALA A 172 15.53 -0.67 2.31
CA ALA A 172 16.16 -1.33 3.45
C ALA A 172 17.07 -0.36 4.22
N VAL A 173 16.87 -0.25 5.53
CA VAL A 173 17.63 0.64 6.43
C VAL A 173 18.59 -0.11 7.37
N GLY A 174 18.81 -1.42 7.12
CA GLY A 174 19.73 -2.25 7.90
C GLY A 174 19.22 -2.65 9.29
N LYS A 175 17.93 -2.46 9.56
CA LYS A 175 17.21 -2.90 10.77
C LYS A 175 15.87 -3.51 10.36
N GLU A 176 15.34 -4.37 11.23
CA GLU A 176 13.97 -4.88 11.09
C GLU A 176 12.97 -3.73 11.15
N ARG A 177 11.90 -3.85 10.36
CA ARG A 177 10.83 -2.87 10.24
C ARG A 177 9.51 -3.61 10.10
N TYR A 178 8.55 -3.28 10.95
CA TYR A 178 7.18 -3.77 10.88
C TYR A 178 6.25 -2.71 10.30
N SER A 179 5.32 -3.16 9.45
CA SER A 179 4.19 -2.35 9.01
C SER A 179 2.96 -3.21 8.79
N VAL A 180 1.79 -2.63 9.05
CA VAL A 180 0.49 -3.26 8.83
C VAL A 180 -0.26 -2.41 7.82
N ALA A 181 -0.56 -2.99 6.66
CA ALA A 181 -1.34 -2.35 5.62
C ALA A 181 -2.77 -2.92 5.61
N PHE A 182 -3.76 -2.05 5.77
CA PHE A 182 -5.17 -2.37 5.63
C PHE A 182 -5.70 -1.79 4.32
N PHE A 183 -5.96 -2.69 3.36
CA PHE A 183 -6.42 -2.32 2.02
C PHE A 183 -7.95 -2.26 1.98
N LEU A 184 -8.50 -1.05 1.79
CA LEU A 184 -9.94 -0.87 1.62
C LEU A 184 -10.32 -1.04 0.14
N HIS A 185 -11.17 -2.03 -0.11
CA HIS A 185 -11.81 -2.24 -1.41
C HIS A 185 -13.30 -1.93 -1.35
N THR A 186 -13.86 -1.53 -2.48
CA THR A 186 -15.31 -1.43 -2.67
C THR A 186 -15.97 -2.80 -2.76
N ASN A 187 -17.31 -2.84 -2.64
CA ASN A 187 -18.08 -4.05 -2.94
C ASN A 187 -17.72 -4.56 -4.35
N PRO A 188 -17.37 -5.86 -4.53
CA PRO A 188 -16.96 -6.39 -5.83
C PRO A 188 -18.00 -6.21 -6.94
N ASP A 189 -19.28 -6.16 -6.60
CA ASP A 189 -20.38 -5.95 -7.56
C ASP A 189 -20.60 -4.48 -7.94
N LEU A 190 -19.97 -3.55 -7.22
CA LEU A 190 -20.09 -2.12 -7.52
C LEU A 190 -19.44 -1.80 -8.86
N VAL A 191 -20.20 -1.16 -9.75
CA VAL A 191 -19.66 -0.56 -10.98
C VAL A 191 -19.01 0.77 -10.63
N VAL A 192 -17.69 0.83 -10.81
CA VAL A 192 -16.90 2.06 -10.69
C VAL A 192 -16.92 2.78 -12.03
N GLN A 193 -17.37 4.02 -12.02
CA GLN A 193 -17.41 4.89 -13.19
C GLN A 193 -17.10 6.34 -12.81
N CYS A 194 -16.80 7.18 -13.79
CA CYS A 194 -16.56 8.60 -13.56
C CYS A 194 -17.79 9.25 -12.90
N LEU A 195 -17.57 9.97 -11.79
CA LEU A 195 -18.63 10.73 -11.13
C LEU A 195 -19.12 11.84 -12.04
N GLU A 196 -20.43 12.10 -12.03
CA GLU A 196 -21.04 13.16 -12.85
C GLU A 196 -20.40 14.53 -12.58
N SER A 197 -20.09 14.83 -11.32
CA SER A 197 -19.43 16.08 -10.92
C SER A 197 -17.98 16.23 -11.42
N CYS A 198 -17.37 15.14 -11.90
CA CYS A 198 -16.01 15.11 -12.44
C CYS A 198 -15.98 14.98 -13.97
N CYS A 199 -17.15 14.99 -14.62
CA CYS A 199 -17.31 14.80 -16.04
C CYS A 199 -17.98 16.02 -16.67
N SER A 200 -17.46 16.46 -17.81
CA SER A 200 -18.11 17.47 -18.66
C SER A 200 -17.73 17.24 -20.12
N GLU A 201 -18.34 17.96 -21.06
CA GLU A 201 -17.94 17.89 -22.47
C GLU A 201 -16.46 18.23 -22.68
N ALA A 202 -15.94 19.19 -21.90
CA ALA A 202 -14.53 19.59 -21.94
C ALA A 202 -13.60 18.61 -21.22
N CYS A 203 -14.14 17.75 -20.33
CA CYS A 203 -13.39 16.76 -19.57
C CYS A 203 -14.20 15.44 -19.52
N PRO A 204 -14.25 14.68 -20.63
CA PRO A 204 -15.04 13.46 -20.70
C PRO A 204 -14.41 12.33 -19.85
N PRO A 205 -15.17 11.27 -19.53
CA PRO A 205 -14.64 10.15 -18.76
C PRO A 205 -13.43 9.52 -19.46
N ARG A 206 -12.31 9.43 -18.75
CA ARG A 206 -11.07 8.87 -19.28
C ARG A 206 -11.06 7.35 -19.35
N PHE A 207 -11.89 6.70 -18.55
CA PHE A 207 -11.94 5.24 -18.43
C PHE A 207 -13.40 4.77 -18.53
N PRO A 208 -13.66 3.62 -19.17
CA PRO A 208 -15.00 3.03 -19.18
C PRO A 208 -15.39 2.53 -17.79
N PRO A 209 -16.70 2.41 -17.49
CA PRO A 209 -17.18 1.75 -16.28
C PRO A 209 -16.64 0.32 -16.15
N ILE A 210 -16.28 -0.09 -14.93
CA ILE A 210 -15.77 -1.43 -14.64
C ILE A 210 -16.29 -1.90 -13.27
N ARG A 211 -16.60 -3.20 -13.12
CA ARG A 211 -16.91 -3.76 -11.80
C ARG A 211 -15.65 -3.82 -10.95
N SER A 212 -15.76 -3.43 -9.69
CA SER A 212 -14.63 -3.41 -8.76
C SER A 212 -13.97 -4.78 -8.59
N GLY A 213 -14.76 -5.87 -8.59
CA GLY A 213 -14.25 -7.23 -8.49
C GLY A 213 -13.39 -7.60 -9.69
N ASP A 214 -13.92 -7.36 -10.90
CA ASP A 214 -13.24 -7.66 -12.16
C ASP A 214 -11.92 -6.90 -12.28
N TYR A 215 -11.91 -5.60 -11.93
CA TYR A 215 -10.68 -4.81 -11.87
C TYR A 215 -9.64 -5.39 -10.90
N LEU A 216 -10.04 -5.75 -9.68
CA LEU A 216 -9.14 -6.31 -8.69
C LEU A 216 -8.57 -7.66 -9.13
N GLU A 217 -9.40 -8.54 -9.69
CA GLU A 217 -8.97 -9.82 -10.22
C GLU A 217 -7.97 -9.67 -11.37
N ASP A 218 -8.21 -8.74 -12.30
CA ASP A 218 -7.28 -8.44 -13.39
C ASP A 218 -5.91 -7.98 -12.87
N ARG A 219 -5.89 -7.12 -11.84
CA ARG A 219 -4.64 -6.64 -11.22
C ARG A 219 -3.90 -7.75 -10.47
N LEU A 220 -4.62 -8.58 -9.70
CA LEU A 220 -4.03 -9.71 -8.99
C LEU A 220 -3.50 -10.78 -9.96
N ARG A 221 -4.28 -11.13 -11.00
CA ARG A 221 -3.86 -12.09 -12.03
C ARG A 221 -2.67 -11.56 -12.83
N ALA A 222 -2.61 -10.25 -13.11
CA ALA A 222 -1.46 -9.66 -13.78
C ALA A 222 -0.18 -9.75 -12.94
N ARG A 223 -0.32 -9.71 -11.60
CA ARG A 223 0.78 -9.75 -10.64
C ARG A 223 1.31 -11.16 -10.39
N TYR A 224 0.42 -12.13 -10.18
CA TYR A 224 0.77 -13.49 -9.73
C TYR A 224 0.74 -14.51 -10.87
N LYS A 225 1.36 -14.19 -12.02
CA LYS A 225 1.40 -15.08 -13.18
C LYS A 225 2.38 -16.24 -13.02
#